data_AF-A0A0N4Y7E5-F1
#
_entry.id   AF-A0A0N4Y7E5-F1
#
_cell.length_a   1.000
_cell.length_b   1.000
_cell.length_c   1.000
_cell.angle_alpha   90.00
_cell.angle_beta   90.00
_cell.angle_gamma   90.00
#
_symmetry.space_group_name_H-M   'P 1'
#
loop_
_entity.id
_entity.type
_entity.pdbx_description
1 polymer ?
#
loop_
_entity_poly.entity_id
_entity_poly.type
_entity_poly.pdbx_seq_one_letter_code
_entity_poly.pdbx_strand_id
1 'polypeptide(L)'
;MSSGEPATKKSKTDALPEHLSGIPEETKKVLIEIDAVQNEIDGLNEKASEEILKVEQKYNLLRRPQYEKRCEMIKKIPNFWCTAFLNHPQLSSIIDESEEQALAHLSNIEVDEFDDIKSGFRLRFFFTPNEFFENEKIEKEYNLGDTPSTTGTTIRWKEGKNLGKVC
;
A
#
# COMPACT_ATOMS: atom_id res chain seq x y z
N MET A 1 -17.44 27.29 19.84
CA MET A 1 -18.31 26.50 20.74
C MET A 1 -18.68 25.21 20.03
N SER A 2 -18.09 24.09 20.45
CA SER A 2 -18.73 22.78 20.49
C SER A 2 -17.75 21.88 21.25
N SER A 3 -17.92 21.82 22.56
CA SER A 3 -17.17 20.93 23.44
C SER A 3 -17.87 19.58 23.41
N GLY A 4 -17.21 18.55 22.88
CA GLY A 4 -17.64 17.16 23.01
C GLY A 4 -17.15 16.61 24.34
N GLU A 5 -18.07 16.24 25.23
CA GLU A 5 -17.79 15.56 26.49
C GLU A 5 -17.25 14.13 26.29
N PRO A 6 -16.46 13.60 27.25
CA PRO A 6 -15.90 12.25 27.17
C PRO A 6 -16.96 11.21 27.55
N ALA A 7 -17.10 10.18 26.72
CA ALA A 7 -18.00 9.05 26.99
C ALA A 7 -17.43 8.14 28.10
N THR A 8 -17.94 8.29 29.31
CA THR A 8 -17.81 7.31 30.41
C THR A 8 -18.43 5.97 30.00
N LYS A 9 -17.62 4.93 29.83
CA LYS A 9 -18.09 3.53 29.69
C LYS A 9 -18.61 3.04 31.05
N LYS A 10 -19.93 2.82 31.10
CA LYS A 10 -20.66 2.20 32.22
C LYS A 10 -20.15 0.79 32.52
N SER A 11 -19.98 0.51 33.80
CA SER A 11 -19.81 -0.81 34.42
C SER A 11 -20.96 -1.75 34.03
N LYS A 12 -20.65 -2.82 33.29
CA LYS A 12 -21.58 -3.92 33.01
C LYS A 12 -21.43 -5.01 34.09
N THR A 13 -22.58 -5.33 34.67
CA THR A 13 -22.92 -6.43 35.59
C THR A 13 -22.20 -7.76 35.34
N ASP A 14 -21.82 -8.43 36.43
CA ASP A 14 -21.17 -9.74 36.60
C ASP A 14 -21.90 -10.95 35.97
N ALA A 15 -22.05 -10.97 34.65
CA ALA A 15 -22.40 -12.20 33.94
C ALA A 15 -21.27 -12.57 32.99
N LEU A 16 -20.59 -13.67 33.29
CA LEU A 16 -19.61 -14.29 32.39
C LEU A 16 -20.28 -14.55 31.03
N PRO A 17 -19.60 -14.33 29.89
CA PRO A 17 -20.09 -14.65 28.56
C PRO A 17 -20.74 -16.04 28.49
N GLU A 18 -21.89 -16.19 27.82
CA GLU A 18 -22.65 -17.47 27.74
C GLU A 18 -21.79 -18.66 27.29
N HIS A 19 -20.76 -18.43 26.46
CA HIS A 19 -19.83 -19.46 25.99
C HIS A 19 -18.92 -20.06 27.07
N LEU A 20 -18.86 -19.46 28.27
CA LEU A 20 -18.11 -19.95 29.43
C LEU A 20 -19.00 -20.68 30.44
N SER A 21 -20.31 -20.81 30.17
CA SER A 21 -21.23 -21.56 31.02
C SER A 21 -20.89 -23.06 30.95
N GLY A 22 -20.49 -23.64 32.08
CA GLY A 22 -20.08 -25.05 32.19
C GLY A 22 -18.56 -25.30 32.22
N ILE A 23 -17.73 -24.26 32.08
CA ILE A 23 -16.28 -24.38 32.25
C ILE A 23 -15.92 -24.42 33.75
N PRO A 24 -15.05 -25.35 34.20
CA PRO A 24 -14.58 -25.40 35.59
C PRO A 24 -13.98 -24.06 36.04
N GLU A 25 -14.24 -23.67 37.28
CA GLU A 25 -13.79 -22.37 37.80
C GLU A 25 -12.26 -22.19 37.73
N GLU A 26 -11.52 -23.28 37.92
CA GLU A 26 -10.07 -23.27 37.80
C GLU A 26 -9.60 -22.99 36.37
N THR A 27 -10.30 -23.55 35.38
CA THR A 27 -10.04 -23.25 33.96
C THR A 27 -10.34 -21.79 33.64
N LYS A 28 -11.38 -21.19 34.23
CA LYS A 28 -11.68 -19.76 34.02
C LYS A 28 -10.57 -18.84 34.54
N LYS A 29 -10.01 -19.14 35.71
CA LYS A 29 -8.86 -18.38 36.26
C LYS A 29 -7.67 -18.43 35.32
N VAL A 30 -7.33 -19.63 34.83
CA VAL A 30 -6.23 -19.80 33.86
C VAL A 30 -6.49 -19.02 32.58
N LEU A 31 -7.73 -18.99 32.07
CA LEU A 31 -8.08 -18.19 30.89
C LEU A 31 -7.90 -16.68 31.12
N ILE A 32 -8.22 -16.17 32.32
CA ILE A 32 -7.99 -14.77 32.68
C ILE A 32 -6.48 -14.46 32.73
N GLU A 33 -5.68 -15.36 33.31
CA GLU A 33 -4.22 -15.21 33.33
C GLU A 33 -3.62 -15.24 31.92
N ILE A 34 -4.11 -16.12 31.04
CA ILE A 34 -3.71 -16.16 29.63
C ILE A 34 -4.08 -14.86 28.92
N ASP A 35 -5.29 -14.32 29.13
CA ASP A 35 -5.71 -13.05 28.54
C ASP A 35 -4.82 -11.89 29.00
N ALA A 36 -4.46 -11.85 30.29
CA ALA A 36 -3.53 -10.86 30.81
C ALA A 36 -2.16 -10.91 30.11
N VAL A 37 -1.61 -12.12 29.91
CA VAL A 37 -0.35 -12.30 29.18
C VAL A 37 -0.50 -11.93 27.70
N GLN A 38 -1.63 -12.26 27.05
CA GLN A 38 -1.88 -11.89 25.66
C GLN A 38 -1.91 -10.36 25.48
N ASN A 39 -2.54 -9.64 26.42
CA ASN A 39 -2.53 -8.18 26.42
C ASN A 39 -1.10 -7.59 26.53
N GLU A 40 -0.22 -8.23 27.32
CA GLU A 40 1.20 -7.82 27.40
C GLU A 40 1.94 -8.08 26.08
N ILE A 41 1.71 -9.23 25.44
CA ILE A 41 2.27 -9.57 24.12
C ILE A 41 1.82 -8.56 23.06
N ASP A 42 0.53 -8.21 23.05
CA ASP A 42 -0.01 -7.23 22.10
C ASP A 42 0.62 -5.84 22.31
N GLY A 43 0.85 -5.46 23.58
CA GLY A 43 1.58 -4.23 23.91
C GLY A 43 3.05 -4.24 23.43
N LEU A 44 3.72 -5.40 23.43
CA LEU A 44 5.06 -5.54 22.85
C LEU A 44 5.04 -5.46 21.32
N ASN A 45 4.05 -6.06 20.68
CA ASN A 45 3.86 -6.01 19.22
C ASN A 45 3.59 -4.59 18.72
N GLU A 46 2.83 -3.79 19.48
CA GLU A 46 2.59 -2.39 19.16
C GLU A 46 3.87 -1.56 19.24
N LYS A 47 4.66 -1.72 20.32
CA LYS A 47 5.96 -1.05 20.44
C LYS A 47 6.93 -1.42 19.32
N ALA A 48 7.02 -2.71 18.99
CA ALA A 48 7.84 -3.17 17.87
C ALA A 48 7.37 -2.55 16.55
N SER A 49 6.05 -2.48 16.33
CA SER A 49 5.45 -1.84 15.17
C SER A 49 5.81 -0.36 15.05
N GLU A 50 5.76 0.40 16.14
CA GLU A 50 6.14 1.81 16.17
C GLU A 50 7.63 2.01 15.89
N GLU A 51 8.50 1.15 16.42
CA GLU A 51 9.95 1.22 16.18
C GLU A 51 10.28 0.92 14.71
N ILE A 52 9.67 -0.11 14.13
CA ILE A 52 9.82 -0.43 12.71
C ILE A 52 9.36 0.75 11.85
N LEU A 53 8.22 1.37 12.18
CA LEU A 53 7.71 2.52 11.44
C LEU A 53 8.71 3.70 11.46
N LYS A 54 9.29 4.01 12.63
CA LYS A 54 10.31 5.08 12.76
C LYS A 54 11.55 4.79 11.94
N VAL A 55 12.00 3.53 11.90
CA VAL A 55 13.14 3.11 11.10
C VAL A 55 12.83 3.28 9.61
N GLU A 56 11.71 2.79 9.14
CA GLU A 56 11.32 2.90 7.72
C GLU A 56 11.15 4.37 7.30
N GLN A 57 10.47 5.21 8.10
CA GLN A 57 10.36 6.65 7.84
C GLN A 57 11.73 7.32 7.70
N LYS A 58 12.67 7.03 8.60
CA LYS A 58 14.04 7.54 8.53
C LYS A 58 14.72 7.11 7.23
N TYR A 59 14.64 5.84 6.87
CA TYR A 59 15.32 5.33 5.68
C TYR A 59 14.62 5.72 4.38
N ASN A 60 13.32 6.01 4.38
CA ASN A 60 12.61 6.61 3.25
C ASN A 60 13.17 7.99 2.91
N LEU A 61 13.35 8.85 3.91
CA LEU A 61 13.96 10.17 3.71
C LEU A 61 15.40 10.06 3.19
N LEU A 62 16.18 9.08 3.66
CA LEU A 62 17.54 8.86 3.18
C LEU A 62 17.61 8.24 1.77
N ARG A 63 16.66 7.37 1.42
CA ARG A 63 16.55 6.73 0.09
C ARG A 63 16.11 7.72 -0.99
N ARG A 64 15.22 8.66 -0.64
CA ARG A 64 14.64 9.63 -1.59
C ARG A 64 15.66 10.38 -2.47
N PRO A 65 16.71 11.05 -1.94
CA PRO A 65 17.69 11.72 -2.79
C PRO A 65 18.48 10.74 -3.68
N GLN A 66 18.65 9.48 -3.25
CA GLN A 66 19.29 8.46 -4.08
C GLN A 66 18.39 8.00 -5.22
N TYR A 67 17.08 7.87 -4.97
CA TYR A 67 16.09 7.60 -6.00
C TYR A 67 16.02 8.72 -7.03
N GLU A 68 15.95 9.98 -6.58
CA GLU A 68 15.97 11.15 -7.46
C GLU A 68 17.24 11.18 -8.33
N LYS A 69 18.41 10.99 -7.72
CA LYS A 69 19.69 10.91 -8.45
C LYS A 69 19.70 9.77 -9.47
N ARG A 70 19.17 8.60 -9.12
CA ARG A 70 19.05 7.45 -10.02
C ARG A 70 18.09 7.74 -11.18
N CYS A 71 16.94 8.37 -10.92
CA CYS A 71 15.98 8.76 -11.94
C CYS A 71 16.62 9.71 -12.97
N GLU A 72 17.41 10.69 -12.55
CA GLU A 72 18.14 11.58 -13.48
C GLU A 72 19.17 10.85 -14.35
N MET A 73 19.75 9.76 -13.86
CA MET A 73 20.64 8.91 -14.67
C MET A 73 19.85 8.02 -15.64
N ILE A 74 18.74 7.43 -15.19
CA ILE A 74 17.87 6.58 -16.00
C ILE A 74 17.31 7.36 -17.20
N LYS A 75 16.93 8.64 -17.03
CA LYS A 75 16.44 9.50 -18.13
C LYS A 75 17.40 9.62 -19.33
N LYS A 76 18.69 9.31 -19.14
CA LYS A 76 19.72 9.35 -20.20
C LYS A 76 19.81 8.05 -20.99
N ILE A 77 19.11 7.00 -20.56
CA ILE A 77 19.10 5.68 -21.19
C ILE A 77 17.77 5.53 -21.93
N PRO A 78 17.77 5.57 -23.28
CA PRO A 78 16.56 5.36 -24.06
C PRO A 78 15.91 4.01 -23.74
N ASN A 79 14.58 3.97 -23.72
CA ASN A 79 13.76 2.76 -23.51
C ASN A 79 14.03 1.98 -22.22
N PHE A 80 14.71 2.57 -21.23
CA PHE A 80 15.13 1.85 -20.02
C PHE A 80 13.99 1.08 -19.33
N TRP A 81 12.86 1.74 -19.07
CA TRP A 81 11.75 1.11 -18.36
C TRP A 81 11.06 0.03 -19.19
N CYS A 82 10.86 0.26 -20.49
CA CYS A 82 10.35 -0.78 -21.39
C CYS A 82 11.25 -2.02 -21.39
N THR A 83 12.57 -1.82 -21.57
CA THR A 83 13.55 -2.91 -21.48
C THR A 83 13.54 -3.60 -20.10
N ALA A 84 13.42 -2.85 -19.00
CA ALA A 84 13.37 -3.42 -17.66
C ALA A 84 12.13 -4.31 -17.46
N PHE A 85 10.95 -3.88 -17.93
CA PHE A 85 9.72 -4.65 -17.83
C PHE A 85 9.76 -5.93 -18.67
N LEU A 86 10.25 -5.85 -19.91
CA LEU A 86 10.36 -7.01 -20.80
C LEU A 86 11.40 -8.05 -20.35
N ASN A 87 12.39 -7.65 -19.54
CA ASN A 87 13.34 -8.57 -18.94
C ASN A 87 12.84 -9.18 -17.61
N HIS A 88 11.75 -8.68 -17.03
CA HIS A 88 11.21 -9.21 -15.78
C HIS A 88 10.23 -10.37 -16.06
N PRO A 89 10.48 -11.60 -15.56
CA PRO A 89 9.76 -12.80 -15.99
C PRO A 89 8.24 -12.75 -15.86
N GLN A 90 7.71 -12.11 -14.80
CA GLN A 90 6.27 -12.00 -14.58
C GLN A 90 5.62 -10.82 -15.31
N LEU A 91 6.40 -9.78 -15.63
CA LEU A 91 5.85 -8.59 -16.28
C LEU A 91 5.86 -8.76 -17.79
N SER A 92 6.91 -9.36 -18.35
CA SER A 92 6.99 -9.63 -19.78
C SER A 92 5.88 -10.57 -20.26
N SER A 93 5.42 -11.50 -19.42
CA SER A 93 4.33 -12.42 -19.78
C SER A 93 2.95 -11.77 -19.86
N ILE A 94 2.78 -10.57 -19.28
CA ILE A 94 1.48 -9.87 -19.25
C ILE A 94 1.43 -8.66 -20.19
N ILE A 95 2.53 -8.33 -20.86
CA ILE A 95 2.64 -7.20 -21.78
C ILE A 95 2.52 -7.74 -23.21
N ASP A 96 1.57 -7.21 -23.98
CA ASP A 96 1.49 -7.49 -25.41
C ASP A 96 2.28 -6.50 -26.28
N GLU A 97 2.36 -6.78 -27.59
CA GLU A 97 3.12 -5.96 -28.54
C GLU A 97 2.58 -4.51 -28.66
N SER A 98 1.27 -4.32 -28.46
CA SER A 98 0.64 -2.99 -28.53
C SER A 98 0.90 -2.18 -27.26
N GLU A 99 0.96 -2.84 -26.11
CA GLU A 99 1.34 -2.26 -24.82
C GLU A 99 2.84 -1.95 -24.75
N GLU A 100 3.69 -2.76 -25.38
CA GLU A 100 5.13 -2.50 -25.49
C GLU A 100 5.41 -1.14 -26.15
N GLN A 101 4.69 -0.81 -27.23
CA GLN A 101 4.82 0.47 -27.92
C GLN A 101 4.41 1.65 -27.03
N ALA A 102 3.36 1.49 -26.22
CA ALA A 102 2.98 2.51 -25.24
C ALA A 102 4.02 2.62 -24.10
N LEU A 103 4.55 1.48 -23.63
CA LEU A 103 5.59 1.41 -22.59
C LEU A 103 6.92 1.99 -23.04
N ALA A 104 7.22 2.03 -24.34
CA ALA A 104 8.39 2.73 -24.87
C ALA A 104 8.38 4.23 -24.51
N HIS A 105 7.21 4.82 -24.29
CA HIS A 105 7.04 6.20 -23.84
C HIS A 105 7.10 6.38 -22.32
N LEU A 106 7.29 5.31 -21.54
CA LEU A 106 7.42 5.36 -20.08
C LEU A 106 8.78 5.96 -19.69
N SER A 107 8.73 7.20 -19.21
CA SER A 107 9.92 8.00 -18.88
C SER A 107 10.37 7.86 -17.44
N ASN A 108 9.44 7.61 -16.52
CA ASN A 108 9.74 7.50 -15.10
C ASN A 108 8.71 6.63 -14.38
N ILE A 109 9.14 6.00 -13.30
CA ILE A 109 8.27 5.30 -12.36
C ILE A 109 8.65 5.78 -10.96
N GLU A 110 7.63 6.21 -10.21
CA GLU A 110 7.79 6.59 -8.82
C GLU A 110 6.87 5.75 -7.96
N VAL A 111 7.37 5.39 -6.78
CA VAL A 111 6.61 4.69 -5.74
C VAL A 111 6.60 5.62 -4.54
N ASP A 112 5.42 6.13 -4.21
CA ASP A 112 5.20 6.89 -2.99
C ASP A 112 4.69 5.95 -1.91
N GLU A 113 5.37 5.92 -0.78
CA GLU A 113 4.86 5.33 0.46
C GLU A 113 4.15 6.45 1.25
N PHE A 114 3.02 6.12 1.89
CA PHE A 114 2.34 7.08 2.76
C PHE A 114 3.08 7.27 4.09
N ASP A 115 2.79 8.37 4.80
CA ASP A 115 3.42 8.67 6.09
C ASP A 115 3.21 7.55 7.12
N ASP A 116 2.02 6.94 7.07
CA ASP A 116 1.79 5.62 7.63
C ASP A 116 2.07 4.57 6.56
N ILE A 117 3.26 3.97 6.62
CA ILE A 117 3.74 2.99 5.64
C ILE A 117 2.84 1.75 5.61
N LYS A 118 2.12 1.47 6.70
CA LYS A 118 1.16 0.36 6.75
C LYS A 118 -0.15 0.69 6.02
N SER A 119 -0.44 1.97 5.80
CA SER A 119 -1.69 2.41 5.17
C SER A 119 -1.72 2.19 3.66
N GLY A 120 -0.57 2.01 3.00
CA GLY A 120 -0.52 1.68 1.57
C GLY A 120 0.60 2.37 0.78
N PHE A 121 0.47 2.34 -0.54
CA PHE A 121 1.42 2.95 -1.47
C PHE A 121 0.75 3.40 -2.78
N ARG A 122 1.39 4.33 -3.48
CA ARG A 122 0.98 4.83 -4.79
C ARG A 122 2.08 4.63 -5.82
N LEU A 123 1.74 3.94 -6.90
CA LEU A 123 2.57 3.82 -8.10
C LEU A 123 2.22 4.95 -9.07
N ARG A 124 3.24 5.63 -9.60
CA ARG A 124 3.08 6.70 -10.60
C ARG A 124 3.94 6.39 -11.81
N PHE A 125 3.29 6.27 -12.95
CA PHE A 125 3.91 6.02 -14.25
C PHE A 125 3.85 7.30 -15.07
N PHE A 126 5.01 7.82 -15.49
CA PHE A 126 5.10 9.07 -16.24
C PHE A 126 5.42 8.81 -17.70
N PHE A 127 4.60 9.34 -18.59
CA PHE A 127 4.74 9.12 -20.02
C PHE A 127 5.09 10.41 -20.75
N THR A 128 5.99 10.29 -21.72
CA THR A 128 6.14 11.34 -22.75
C THR A 128 4.89 11.37 -23.65
N PRO A 129 4.63 12.50 -24.34
CA PRO A 129 3.58 12.56 -25.36
C PRO A 129 3.68 11.37 -26.33
N ASN A 130 2.56 10.67 -26.53
CA ASN A 130 2.49 9.45 -27.30
C ASN A 130 1.16 9.37 -28.09
N GLU A 131 1.02 8.38 -28.96
CA GLU A 131 -0.16 8.24 -29.81
C GLU A 131 -1.34 7.50 -29.16
N PHE A 132 -1.16 6.94 -27.95
CA PHE A 132 -2.13 6.04 -27.33
C PHE A 132 -3.12 6.77 -26.43
N PHE A 133 -2.62 7.65 -25.58
CA PHE A 133 -3.42 8.37 -24.59
C PHE A 133 -2.89 9.78 -24.34
N GLU A 134 -3.73 10.63 -23.73
CA GLU A 134 -3.40 12.01 -23.37
C GLU A 134 -2.77 12.14 -21.98
N ASN A 135 -2.79 11.09 -21.16
CA ASN A 135 -2.23 11.12 -19.82
C ASN A 135 -0.70 11.28 -19.86
N GLU A 136 -0.17 12.33 -19.24
CA GLU A 136 1.26 12.43 -18.93
C GLU A 136 1.64 11.58 -17.71
N LYS A 137 0.65 11.22 -16.89
CA LYS A 137 0.80 10.41 -15.68
C LYS A 137 -0.39 9.47 -15.51
N ILE A 138 -0.09 8.20 -15.20
CA ILE A 138 -1.06 7.19 -14.77
C ILE A 138 -0.67 6.77 -13.35
N GLU A 139 -1.63 6.82 -12.42
CA GLU A 139 -1.40 6.47 -11.03
C GLU A 139 -2.27 5.28 -10.63
N LYS A 140 -1.72 4.44 -9.75
CA LYS A 140 -2.44 3.35 -9.09
C LYS A 140 -2.11 3.41 -7.61
N GLU A 141 -3.13 3.57 -6.79
CA GLU A 141 -3.01 3.63 -5.34
C GLU A 141 -3.62 2.39 -4.71
N TYR A 142 -2.91 1.86 -3.71
CA TYR A 142 -3.35 0.76 -2.86
C TYR A 142 -3.44 1.28 -1.44
N ASN A 143 -4.63 1.22 -0.85
CA ASN A 143 -4.90 1.49 0.56
C ASN A 143 -5.05 0.14 1.27
N LEU A 144 -4.21 -0.12 2.28
CA LEU A 144 -4.07 -1.39 2.99
C LEU A 144 -4.55 -1.37 4.44
N GLY A 145 -5.26 -0.31 4.85
CA GLY A 145 -5.90 -0.24 6.16
C GLY A 145 -7.03 -1.28 6.35
N ASP A 146 -7.81 -1.14 7.43
CA ASP A 146 -8.85 -2.11 7.83
C ASP A 146 -9.87 -2.47 6.74
N THR A 147 -10.10 -1.56 5.79
CA THR A 147 -10.88 -1.81 4.58
C THR A 147 -10.00 -1.56 3.36
N PRO A 148 -9.31 -2.60 2.86
CA PRO A 148 -8.42 -2.46 1.71
C PRO A 148 -9.17 -1.95 0.49
N SER A 149 -8.60 -0.97 -0.21
CA SER A 149 -9.21 -0.40 -1.41
C SER A 149 -8.14 0.05 -2.41
N THR A 150 -8.52 0.23 -3.67
CA THR A 150 -7.60 0.76 -4.69
C THR A 150 -8.25 1.87 -5.48
N THR A 151 -7.47 2.88 -5.84
CA THR A 151 -7.87 3.92 -6.79
C THR A 151 -6.90 3.93 -7.97
N GLY A 152 -7.33 4.44 -9.11
CA GLY A 152 -6.48 4.48 -10.29
C GLY A 152 -6.91 5.58 -11.25
N THR A 153 -5.96 6.13 -11.99
CA THR A 153 -6.23 7.13 -13.01
C THR A 153 -7.02 6.51 -14.16
N THR A 154 -8.13 7.12 -14.54
CA THR A 154 -8.83 6.79 -15.80
C THR A 154 -7.96 7.21 -16.99
N ILE A 155 -7.65 6.25 -17.86
CA ILE A 155 -6.86 6.49 -19.07
C ILE A 155 -7.73 7.19 -20.12
N ARG A 156 -7.27 8.33 -20.62
CA ARG A 156 -7.89 9.09 -21.71
C ARG A 156 -7.28 8.65 -23.03
N TRP A 157 -7.80 7.54 -23.54
CA TRP A 157 -7.39 6.96 -24.81
C TRP A 157 -7.67 7.92 -25.97
N LYS A 158 -6.74 7.99 -26.90
CA LYS A 158 -6.94 8.64 -28.20
C LYS A 158 -7.81 7.74 -29.09
N GLU A 159 -8.43 8.34 -30.08
CA GLU A 159 -9.37 7.66 -30.97
C GLU A 159 -8.73 6.41 -31.62
N GLY A 160 -9.39 5.25 -31.45
CA GLY A 160 -8.93 3.97 -32.00
C GLY A 160 -7.71 3.35 -31.31
N LYS A 161 -7.20 3.94 -30.22
CA LYS A 161 -5.94 3.53 -29.56
C LYS A 161 -6.12 2.94 -28.17
N ASN A 162 -7.36 2.56 -27.80
CA ASN A 162 -7.63 1.92 -26.53
C ASN A 162 -7.03 0.51 -26.49
N LEU A 163 -6.01 0.33 -25.64
CA LEU A 163 -5.31 -0.94 -25.44
C LEU A 163 -5.98 -1.83 -24.38
N GLY A 164 -6.87 -1.28 -23.56
CA GLY A 164 -7.55 -2.00 -22.48
C GLY A 164 -8.67 -2.93 -22.95
N LYS A 165 -8.55 -3.56 -24.12
CA LYS A 165 -9.55 -4.51 -24.60
C LYS A 165 -9.55 -5.75 -23.72
N VAL A 166 -10.52 -5.80 -22.82
CA VAL A 166 -11.14 -7.05 -22.40
C VAL A 166 -11.94 -7.56 -23.61
N CYS A 167 -11.65 -8.78 -24.05
CA CYS A 167 -12.51 -9.52 -24.97
C CYS A 167 -13.96 -9.59 -24.47
#